data_AF-A0A1M3Q3H3-F1
#
_entry.id   AF-A0A1M3Q3H3-F1
#
_cell.length_a   1.000
_cell.length_b   1.000
_cell.length_c   1.000
_cell.angle_alpha   90.00
_cell.angle_beta   90.00
_cell.angle_gamma   90.00
#
_symmetry.space_group_name_H-M   'P 1'
#
loop_
_entity.id
_entity.type
_entity.pdbx_description
1 polymer ?
#
loop_
_entity_poly.entity_id
_entity_poly.type
_entity_poly.pdbx_seq_one_letter_code
_entity_poly.pdbx_strand_id
1 'polypeptide(L)'
;MLRIVHPLAGVIALLTISTFWLSTALSELFATPATIVAVKSAIPWGLLLLIPAMAAVGGSGFVLSKGRREGLVGAKLKRMPFIAANGLLVLAPAALLLAAKAQAGEFDAIFYGVQALELAAGAVNIVLLGLSMRDGMKLTQCRRRTSEAATSRRRTTPASVR
;
A
#
# COMPACT_ATOMS: atom_id res chain seq x y z
N MET A 1 -11.05 8.47 16.33
CA MET A 1 -9.64 8.22 15.98
C MET A 1 -9.46 7.41 14.69
N LEU A 2 -10.09 6.25 14.52
CA LEU A 2 -9.97 5.39 13.31
C LEU A 2 -10.20 6.10 11.95
N ARG A 3 -11.01 7.16 11.89
CA ARG A 3 -11.26 7.95 10.68
C ARG A 3 -10.05 8.76 10.19
N ILE A 4 -9.10 9.07 11.07
CA ILE A 4 -7.86 9.82 10.77
C ILE A 4 -6.68 8.84 10.64
N VAL A 5 -6.63 7.83 11.50
CA VAL A 5 -5.56 6.82 11.50
C VAL A 5 -5.56 6.00 10.21
N HIS A 6 -6.73 5.65 9.67
CA HIS A 6 -6.84 4.86 8.44
C HIS A 6 -6.22 5.53 7.19
N PRO A 7 -6.58 6.77 6.82
CA PRO A 7 -5.97 7.44 5.67
C PRO A 7 -4.48 7.75 5.90
N LEU A 8 -4.09 8.12 7.12
CA LEU A 8 -2.69 8.43 7.43
C LEU A 8 -1.80 7.19 7.30
N ALA A 9 -2.24 6.05 7.83
CA ALA A 9 -1.51 4.80 7.71
C ALA A 9 -1.40 4.34 6.24
N GLY A 10 -2.43 4.56 5.42
CA GLY A 10 -2.39 4.27 3.99
C GLY A 10 -1.39 5.14 3.22
N VAL A 11 -1.32 6.43 3.54
CA VAL A 11 -0.32 7.35 2.95
C VAL A 11 1.10 6.96 3.36
N ILE A 12 1.31 6.68 4.65
CA ILE A 12 2.62 6.25 5.16
C ILE A 12 3.06 4.97 4.45
N ALA A 13 2.19 3.96 4.37
CA ALA A 13 2.49 2.71 3.67
C ALA A 13 2.87 2.95 2.20
N LEU A 14 2.11 3.79 1.47
CA LEU A 14 2.42 4.09 0.07
C LEU A 14 3.75 4.82 -0.10
N LEU A 15 4.04 5.81 0.74
CA LEU A 15 5.29 6.55 0.70
C LEU A 15 6.47 5.64 1.01
N THR A 16 6.38 4.83 2.06
CA THR A 16 7.47 3.91 2.44
C THR A 16 7.75 2.90 1.33
N ILE A 17 6.71 2.26 0.75
CA ILE A 17 6.90 1.31 -0.37
C ILE A 17 7.52 2.01 -1.58
N SER A 18 7.03 3.20 -1.92
CA SER A 18 7.53 3.96 -3.08
C SER A 18 8.99 4.40 -2.89
N THR A 19 9.36 4.83 -1.68
CA THR A 19 10.75 5.19 -1.35
C THR A 19 11.68 3.99 -1.44
N PHE A 20 11.30 2.83 -0.89
CA PHE A 20 12.13 1.62 -1.01
C PHE A 20 12.28 1.16 -2.45
N TRP A 21 11.19 1.18 -3.22
CA TRP A 21 11.22 0.81 -4.64
C TRP A 21 12.12 1.74 -5.45
N LEU A 22 11.98 3.06 -5.27
CA LEU A 22 12.78 4.05 -5.97
C LEU A 22 14.25 3.98 -5.57
N SER A 23 14.53 3.79 -4.28
CA SER A 23 15.91 3.60 -3.79
C SER A 23 16.56 2.38 -4.42
N THR A 24 15.81 1.27 -4.55
CA THR A 24 16.31 0.04 -5.18
C THR A 24 16.57 0.25 -6.66
N ALA A 25 15.61 0.84 -7.40
CA ALA A 25 15.75 1.14 -8.82
C ALA A 25 16.92 2.10 -9.12
N LEU A 26 17.08 3.16 -8.32
CA LEU A 26 18.19 4.10 -8.47
C LEU A 26 19.53 3.47 -8.12
N SER A 27 19.58 2.60 -7.11
CA SER A 27 20.82 1.92 -6.74
C SER A 27 21.31 0.95 -7.82
N GLU A 28 20.38 0.28 -8.52
CA GLU A 28 20.71 -0.61 -9.63
C GLU A 28 21.14 0.14 -10.89
N LEU A 29 20.50 1.28 -11.21
CA LEU A 29 20.84 2.04 -12.42
C LEU A 29 22.15 2.82 -12.30
N PHE A 30 22.51 3.28 -11.10
CA PHE A 30 23.54 4.32 -10.95
C PHE A 30 24.58 4.06 -9.86
N ALA A 31 24.43 3.02 -9.03
CA ALA A 31 25.27 2.87 -7.84
C ALA A 31 26.28 1.72 -7.95
N THR A 32 27.36 1.86 -7.19
CA THR A 32 28.41 0.85 -7.09
C THR A 32 27.93 -0.39 -6.34
N PRO A 33 28.58 -1.56 -6.50
CA PRO A 33 28.22 -2.77 -5.76
C PRO A 33 28.12 -2.55 -4.25
N ALA A 34 29.01 -1.73 -3.67
CA ALA A 34 28.98 -1.37 -2.25
C ALA A 34 27.67 -0.67 -1.85
N THR A 35 27.17 0.24 -2.68
CA THR A 35 25.88 0.92 -2.43
C THR A 35 24.71 -0.05 -2.58
N ILE A 36 24.76 -0.99 -3.53
CA ILE A 36 23.73 -2.02 -3.68
C ILE A 36 23.67 -2.91 -2.42
N VAL A 37 24.82 -3.31 -1.87
CA VAL A 37 24.89 -4.07 -0.61
C VAL A 37 24.27 -3.29 0.54
N ALA A 38 24.60 -2.00 0.67
CA ALA A 38 24.06 -1.15 1.73
C ALA A 38 22.54 -1.02 1.65
N VAL A 39 22.00 -0.77 0.45
CA VAL A 39 20.54 -0.65 0.21
C VAL A 39 19.85 -1.98 0.49
N LYS A 40 20.34 -3.09 -0.07
CA LYS A 40 19.73 -4.42 0.11
C LYS A 40 19.79 -4.91 1.55
N SER A 41 20.83 -4.55 2.30
CA SER A 41 20.93 -4.88 3.73
C SER A 41 20.00 -4.04 4.61
N ALA A 42 19.55 -2.88 4.14
CA ALA A 42 18.63 -1.99 4.86
C ALA A 42 17.14 -2.35 4.63
N ILE A 43 16.79 -2.92 3.48
CA ILE A 43 15.40 -3.28 3.12
C ILE A 43 14.73 -4.21 4.16
N PRO A 44 15.38 -5.25 4.72
CA PRO A 44 14.80 -6.10 5.75
C PRO A 44 14.40 -5.34 7.03
N TRP A 45 15.15 -4.31 7.40
CA TRP A 45 14.79 -3.44 8.53
C TRP A 45 13.54 -2.60 8.22
N GLY A 46 13.40 -2.16 6.97
CA GLY A 46 12.19 -1.54 6.46
C GLY A 46 10.95 -2.42 6.54
N LEU A 47 11.09 -3.73 6.27
CA LEU A 47 10.02 -4.73 6.37
C LEU A 47 9.43 -4.82 7.79
N LEU A 48 10.26 -4.69 8.84
CA LEU A 48 9.80 -4.70 10.23
C LEU A 48 8.85 -3.53 10.56
N LEU A 49 9.01 -2.38 9.89
CA LEU A 49 8.08 -1.25 9.99
C LEU A 49 6.86 -1.44 9.08
N LEU A 50 7.09 -1.97 7.87
CA LEU A 50 6.09 -2.06 6.82
C LEU A 50 4.99 -3.09 7.13
N ILE A 51 5.36 -4.24 7.70
CA ILE A 51 4.42 -5.32 8.02
C ILE A 51 3.37 -4.86 9.05
N PRO A 52 3.74 -4.27 10.21
CA PRO A 52 2.77 -3.71 11.15
C PRO A 52 1.92 -2.59 10.56
N ALA A 53 2.52 -1.71 9.75
CA ALA A 53 1.80 -0.62 9.10
C ALA A 53 0.72 -1.15 8.14
N MET A 54 1.08 -2.13 7.30
CA MET A 54 0.15 -2.79 6.38
C MET A 54 -0.92 -3.60 7.10
N ALA A 55 -0.57 -4.28 8.20
CA ALA A 55 -1.53 -4.97 9.06
C ALA A 55 -2.53 -3.98 9.68
N ALA A 56 -2.07 -2.80 10.12
CA ALA A 56 -2.93 -1.75 10.65
C ALA A 56 -3.84 -1.12 9.57
N VAL A 57 -3.32 -0.86 8.36
CA VAL A 57 -4.13 -0.38 7.21
C VAL A 57 -5.18 -1.42 6.81
N GLY A 58 -4.77 -2.68 6.71
CA GLY A 58 -5.60 -3.83 6.38
C GLY A 58 -6.72 -4.05 7.40
N GLY A 59 -6.34 -4.21 8.66
CA GLY A 59 -7.24 -4.46 9.78
C GLY A 59 -8.19 -3.31 10.05
N SER A 60 -7.69 -2.06 10.07
CA SER A 60 -8.57 -0.88 10.25
C SER A 60 -9.56 -0.73 9.09
N GLY A 61 -9.14 -1.01 7.85
CA GLY A 61 -10.03 -0.98 6.68
C GLY A 61 -11.13 -2.04 6.73
N PHE A 62 -10.80 -3.23 7.22
CA PHE A 62 -11.77 -4.31 7.44
C PHE A 62 -12.81 -3.94 8.51
N VAL A 63 -12.36 -3.44 9.67
CA VAL A 63 -13.25 -3.01 10.76
C VAL A 63 -14.15 -1.84 10.32
N LEU A 64 -13.62 -0.87 9.57
CA LEU A 64 -14.37 0.29 9.10
C LEU A 64 -15.45 -0.07 8.06
N SER A 65 -15.30 -1.20 7.36
CA SER A 65 -16.29 -1.68 6.40
C SER A 65 -17.57 -2.23 7.05
N LYS A 66 -17.54 -2.54 8.37
CA LYS A 66 -18.67 -3.13 9.11
C LYS A 66 -19.31 -4.32 8.38
N GLY A 67 -18.53 -5.14 7.67
CA GLY A 67 -19.02 -6.29 6.92
C GLY A 67 -19.73 -5.98 5.59
N ARG A 68 -19.88 -4.70 5.20
CA ARG A 68 -20.46 -4.34 3.89
C ARG A 68 -19.44 -4.58 2.78
N ARG A 69 -19.70 -5.60 1.96
CA ARG A 69 -18.84 -6.03 0.83
C ARG A 69 -19.36 -5.60 -0.54
N GLU A 70 -20.37 -4.74 -0.61
CA GLU A 70 -20.99 -4.34 -1.88
C GLU A 70 -20.43 -3.02 -2.42
N GLY A 71 -20.38 -2.90 -3.75
CA GLY A 71 -19.90 -1.72 -4.47
C GLY A 71 -18.40 -1.46 -4.34
N LEU A 72 -18.01 -0.18 -4.44
CA LEU A 72 -16.62 0.30 -4.35
C LEU A 72 -15.89 -0.10 -3.05
N VAL A 73 -16.62 -0.35 -1.95
CA VAL A 73 -16.05 -0.85 -0.68
C VAL A 73 -15.64 -2.32 -0.81
N GLY A 74 -16.43 -3.13 -1.51
CA GLY A 74 -16.09 -4.51 -1.85
C GLY A 74 -14.89 -4.63 -2.77
N ALA A 75 -14.82 -3.77 -3.80
CA ALA A 75 -13.67 -3.72 -4.70
C ALA A 75 -12.36 -3.37 -3.96
N LYS A 76 -12.42 -2.43 -3.00
CA LYS A 76 -11.28 -2.07 -2.13
C LYS A 76 -10.88 -3.24 -1.21
N LEU A 77 -11.84 -3.89 -0.56
CA LEU A 77 -11.60 -5.06 0.30
C LEU A 77 -11.05 -6.25 -0.47
N LYS A 78 -11.44 -6.43 -1.74
CA LYS A 78 -10.96 -7.54 -2.57
C LYS A 78 -9.52 -7.37 -3.01
N ARG A 79 -9.02 -6.13 -3.17
CA ARG A 79 -7.63 -5.83 -3.58
C ARG A 79 -6.61 -5.97 -2.44
N MET A 80 -7.04 -5.73 -1.19
CA MET A 80 -6.15 -5.75 -0.02
C MET A 80 -5.47 -7.11 0.23
N PRO A 81 -6.16 -8.27 0.09
CA PRO A 81 -5.54 -9.59 0.17
C PRO A 81 -4.49 -9.82 -0.92
N PHE A 82 -4.71 -9.35 -2.16
CA PHE A 82 -3.72 -9.47 -3.23
C PHE A 82 -2.47 -8.64 -2.95
N ILE A 83 -2.64 -7.42 -2.43
CA ILE A 83 -1.53 -6.55 -2.02
C ILE A 83 -0.70 -7.20 -0.90
N ALA A 84 -1.39 -7.75 0.11
CA ALA A 84 -0.74 -8.43 1.23
C ALA A 84 -0.05 -9.74 0.79
N ALA A 85 -0.70 -10.55 -0.04
CA ALA A 85 -0.14 -11.78 -0.59
C ALA A 85 1.09 -11.50 -1.47
N ASN A 86 1.03 -10.51 -2.36
CA ASN A 86 2.17 -10.12 -3.18
C ASN A 86 3.33 -9.61 -2.30
N GLY A 87 3.03 -8.79 -1.30
CA GLY A 87 4.01 -8.32 -0.31
C GLY A 87 4.69 -9.45 0.47
N LEU A 88 3.90 -10.40 0.98
CA LEU A 88 4.41 -11.44 1.89
C LEU A 88 5.00 -12.64 1.16
N LEU A 89 4.42 -13.06 0.03
CA LEU A 89 4.80 -14.28 -0.68
C LEU A 89 5.80 -14.04 -1.81
N VAL A 90 5.91 -12.81 -2.33
CA VAL A 90 6.84 -12.48 -3.42
C VAL A 90 7.91 -11.51 -2.92
N LEU A 91 7.52 -10.34 -2.43
CA LEU A 91 8.48 -9.29 -2.07
C LEU A 91 9.34 -9.63 -0.86
N ALA A 92 8.74 -10.15 0.22
CA ALA A 92 9.49 -10.52 1.42
C ALA A 92 10.58 -11.59 1.17
N PRO A 93 10.28 -12.75 0.54
CA PRO A 93 11.32 -13.74 0.25
C PRO A 93 12.34 -13.25 -0.77
N ALA A 94 11.93 -12.47 -1.79
CA ALA A 94 12.85 -11.87 -2.75
C ALA A 94 13.85 -10.94 -2.05
N ALA A 95 13.38 -10.04 -1.19
CA ALA A 95 14.23 -9.10 -0.46
C ALA A 95 15.24 -9.81 0.46
N LEU A 96 14.82 -10.87 1.16
CA LEU A 96 15.71 -11.66 2.01
C LEU A 96 16.79 -12.38 1.20
N LEU A 97 16.42 -12.99 0.07
CA LEU A 97 17.37 -13.67 -0.81
C LEU A 97 18.36 -12.67 -1.43
N LEU A 98 17.87 -11.52 -1.91
CA LEU A 98 18.69 -10.46 -2.49
C LEU A 98 19.65 -9.86 -1.44
N ALA A 99 19.20 -9.69 -0.20
CA ALA A 99 20.06 -9.23 0.89
C ALA A 99 21.16 -10.25 1.22
N ALA A 100 20.82 -11.54 1.30
CA ALA A 100 21.79 -12.60 1.57
C ALA A 100 22.85 -12.69 0.46
N LYS A 101 22.43 -12.68 -0.81
CA LYS A 101 23.36 -12.70 -1.95
C LYS A 101 24.21 -11.43 -2.05
N ALA A 102 23.62 -10.26 -1.79
CA ALA A 102 24.37 -9.00 -1.78
C ALA A 102 25.47 -9.01 -0.70
N GLN A 103 25.18 -9.49 0.51
CA GLN A 103 26.19 -9.60 1.58
C GLN A 103 27.29 -10.60 1.24
N ALA A 104 26.97 -11.67 0.50
CA ALA A 104 27.96 -12.60 -0.02
C ALA A 104 28.76 -12.05 -1.22
N GLY A 105 28.41 -10.87 -1.74
CA GLY A 105 29.01 -10.30 -2.96
C GLY A 105 28.63 -11.07 -4.23
N GLU A 106 27.58 -11.89 -4.19
CA GLU A 106 27.12 -12.71 -5.30
C GLU A 106 26.10 -11.97 -6.17
N PHE A 107 26.58 -11.36 -7.24
CA PHE A 107 25.78 -10.70 -8.26
C PHE A 107 25.65 -11.58 -9.51
N ASP A 108 25.03 -12.75 -9.36
CA ASP A 108 24.87 -13.77 -10.41
C ASP A 108 23.53 -13.65 -11.16
N ALA A 109 23.32 -14.47 -12.18
CA ALA A 109 22.08 -14.45 -12.98
C ALA A 109 20.81 -14.66 -12.12
N ILE A 110 20.92 -15.44 -11.04
CA ILE A 110 19.83 -15.64 -10.08
C ILE A 110 19.52 -14.34 -9.34
N PHE A 111 20.54 -13.62 -8.87
CA PHE A 111 20.37 -12.30 -8.24
C PHE A 111 19.61 -11.34 -9.17
N TYR A 112 20.05 -11.19 -10.41
CA TYR A 112 19.40 -10.29 -11.37
C TYR A 112 17.98 -10.74 -11.73
N GLY A 113 17.73 -12.05 -11.84
CA GLY A 113 16.39 -12.60 -12.06
C GLY A 113 15.42 -12.31 -10.91
N VAL A 114 15.85 -12.56 -9.67
CA VAL A 114 15.04 -12.27 -8.47
C VAL A 114 14.88 -10.76 -8.28
N GLN A 115 15.88 -9.95 -8.62
CA GLN A 115 15.78 -8.49 -8.59
C GLN A 115 14.74 -7.94 -9.56
N ALA A 116 14.73 -8.43 -10.80
CA ALA A 116 13.73 -8.04 -11.79
C ALA A 116 12.32 -8.39 -11.30
N LEU A 117 12.16 -9.56 -10.67
CA LEU A 117 10.90 -9.99 -10.06
C LEU A 117 10.51 -9.07 -8.88
N GLU A 118 11.44 -8.72 -8.01
CA GLU A 118 11.22 -7.80 -6.88
C GLU A 118 10.73 -6.43 -7.38
N LEU A 119 11.40 -5.85 -8.38
CA LEU A 119 11.01 -4.57 -8.95
C LEU A 119 9.63 -4.64 -9.61
N ALA A 120 9.35 -5.68 -10.39
CA ALA A 120 8.04 -5.86 -11.01
C ALA A 120 6.93 -6.02 -9.95
N ALA A 121 7.14 -6.89 -8.95
CA ALA A 121 6.19 -7.10 -7.87
C ALA A 121 5.94 -5.83 -7.06
N GLY A 122 7.00 -5.04 -6.79
CA GLY A 122 6.93 -3.78 -6.07
C GLY A 122 6.14 -2.72 -6.84
N ALA A 123 6.38 -2.59 -8.14
CA ALA A 123 5.64 -1.67 -9.01
C ALA A 123 4.15 -2.02 -9.05
N VAL A 124 3.81 -3.30 -9.20
CA VAL A 124 2.42 -3.78 -9.13
C VAL A 124 1.79 -3.44 -7.78
N ASN A 125 2.52 -3.61 -6.67
CA ASN A 125 2.02 -3.31 -5.33
C ASN A 125 1.72 -1.82 -5.13
N ILE A 126 2.59 -0.94 -5.64
CA ILE A 126 2.39 0.52 -5.62
C ILE A 126 1.14 0.90 -6.41
N VAL A 127 0.97 0.36 -7.62
CA VAL A 127 -0.20 0.63 -8.47
C VAL A 127 -1.49 0.17 -7.78
N LEU A 128 -1.51 -1.04 -7.24
CA LEU A 128 -2.68 -1.59 -6.54
C LEU A 128 -3.05 -0.77 -5.30
N LEU A 129 -2.05 -0.33 -4.52
CA LEU A 129 -2.27 0.49 -3.33
C LEU A 129 -2.75 1.89 -3.72
N GLY A 130 -2.16 2.51 -4.74
CA GLY A 130 -2.58 3.81 -5.28
C GLY A 130 -4.02 3.82 -5.80
N LEU A 131 -4.42 2.77 -6.55
CA LEU A 131 -5.80 2.59 -6.99
C LEU A 131 -6.75 2.43 -5.78
N SER A 132 -6.35 1.65 -4.78
CA SER A 132 -7.14 1.45 -3.55
C SER A 132 -7.32 2.74 -2.73
N MET A 133 -6.33 3.63 -2.72
CA MET A 133 -6.42 4.96 -2.12
C MET A 133 -7.32 5.90 -2.93
N ARG A 134 -7.18 5.92 -4.26
CA ARG A 134 -8.03 6.73 -5.16
C ARG A 134 -9.51 6.40 -4.99
N ASP A 135 -9.84 5.12 -4.93
CA ASP A 135 -11.22 4.66 -4.73
C ASP A 135 -11.74 5.04 -3.32
N GLY A 136 -10.88 4.99 -2.30
CA GLY A 136 -11.21 5.46 -0.95
C GLY A 136 -11.54 6.95 -0.86
N MET A 137 -10.83 7.80 -1.61
CA MET A 137 -11.12 9.24 -1.69
C MET A 137 -12.43 9.53 -2.41
N LYS A 138 -12.69 8.86 -3.56
CA LYS A 138 -13.93 9.01 -4.31
C LYS A 138 -15.16 8.66 -3.47
N LEU A 139 -15.09 7.57 -2.69
CA LEU A 139 -16.14 7.17 -1.76
C LEU A 139 -16.42 8.23 -0.68
N THR A 140 -15.36 8.81 -0.12
CA THR A 140 -15.47 9.83 0.91
C THR A 140 -16.13 11.11 0.37
N GLN A 141 -15.75 11.52 -0.84
CA GLN A 141 -16.35 12.68 -1.52
C GLN A 141 -17.82 12.46 -1.87
N CYS A 142 -18.18 11.29 -2.42
CA CYS A 142 -19.56 10.95 -2.76
C CYS A 142 -20.46 11.00 -1.53
N ARG A 143 -20.02 10.41 -0.42
CA ARG A 143 -20.78 10.37 0.84
C ARG A 143 -20.99 11.75 1.45
N ARG A 144 -20.01 12.66 1.30
CA ARG A 144 -20.14 14.06 1.74
C ARG A 144 -21.20 14.80 0.93
N ARG A 145 -21.19 14.66 -0.41
CA ARG A 145 -22.20 15.27 -1.29
C ARG A 145 -23.61 14.76 -1.01
N THR A 146 -23.80 13.46 -0.79
CA THR A 146 -25.12 12.91 -0.44
C THR A 146 -25.61 13.42 0.91
N SER A 147 -24.71 13.58 1.89
CA SER A 147 -25.05 14.14 3.20
C SER A 147 -25.40 15.62 3.12
N GLU A 148 -24.66 16.41 2.35
CA GLU A 148 -24.95 17.84 2.09
C GLU A 148 -26.31 18.00 1.39
N ALA A 149 -26.60 17.17 0.38
CA ALA A 149 -27.88 17.17 -0.34
C ALA A 149 -29.07 16.71 0.54
N ALA A 150 -28.87 15.72 1.42
CA ALA A 150 -29.91 15.30 2.36
C ALA A 150 -30.19 16.39 3.43
N THR A 151 -29.15 17.11 3.85
CA THR A 151 -29.26 18.20 4.83
C THR A 151 -29.93 19.43 4.24
N SER A 152 -29.65 19.77 2.97
CA SER A 152 -30.32 20.87 2.27
C SER A 152 -31.81 20.56 2.04
N ARG A 153 -32.15 19.34 1.63
CA ARG A 153 -33.54 18.88 1.43
C ARG A 153 -34.37 18.95 2.71
N ARG A 154 -33.76 18.65 3.86
CA ARG A 154 -34.40 18.76 5.19
C ARG A 154 -34.63 20.21 5.64
N ARG A 155 -33.82 21.17 5.18
CA ARG A 155 -34.00 22.60 5.46
C ARG A 155 -35.02 23.28 4.55
N THR A 156 -35.23 22.77 3.33
CA THR A 156 -36.17 23.33 2.35
C THR A 156 -37.56 22.70 2.42
N THR A 157 -37.82 21.76 3.33
CA THR A 157 -39.18 21.26 3.56
C THR A 157 -39.82 22.20 4.60
N PRO A 158 -40.72 23.14 4.21
CA PRO A 158 -41.42 23.94 5.19
C PRO A 158 -42.26 23.00 6.07
N ALA A 159 -42.31 23.28 7.37
CA ALA A 159 -43.22 22.61 8.29
C ALA A 159 -44.66 22.98 7.90
N SER A 160 -45.19 22.37 6.83
CA SER A 160 -46.59 22.50 6.47
C SER A 160 -47.38 21.54 7.36
N VAL A 161 -48.10 22.15 8.30
CA VAL A 161 -49.41 21.72 8.80
C VAL A 161 -49.40 20.53 9.77
N ARG A 162 -49.43 20.84 11.07
CA ARG A 162 -50.48 20.37 11.98
C ARG A 162 -50.87 21.50 12.93
#